data_AF-A0A5B8JWK7-F1
#
_entry.id   AF-A0A5B8JWK7-F1
#
_cell.length_a   1.000
_cell.length_b   1.000
_cell.length_c   1.000
_cell.angle_alpha   90.00
_cell.angle_beta   90.00
_cell.angle_gamma   90.00
#
_symmetry.space_group_name_H-M   'P 1'
#
loop_
_entity.id
_entity.type
_entity.pdbx_description
1 polymer ?
#
loop_
_entity_poly.entity_id
_entity_poly.type
_entity_poly.pdbx_seq_one_letter_code
_entity_poly.pdbx_strand_id
1 'polypeptide(L)'
;MKKLFKNKLIFFTLVSLSTTTLSCTNNSEKINFQKIGDQKNKFISDNKFIQQIIDFQFENITQKKEFIYNQSKIIYNKKQELKSALVWFNPLRPYLINTQSDYRNLVETSYKILEKNITQNWLWILDNIQDFQFVFNPYGSKFDDENDNYFENIIRSVDQFNPSLSISIKNKDVVDLLQIPLEKDDYDKFENKVANYLIYDSNKAIKILTYTYQNNKFVTLIPDLFYSPDTENINEFKNKLINLEKENNLSKNILINNDIEYNEYFGEEYDSTKSYYKFNDLNQYKNFSYTYSDIQKTTLKRLLTEEKFKKNRIYRYTWKAINE
;
A
#
# COMPACT_ATOMS: atom_id res chain seq x y z
N MET A 1 -41.11 -41.56 -13.06
CA MET A 1 -39.70 -42.00 -12.90
C MET A 1 -38.92 -41.55 -14.12
N LYS A 2 -38.06 -40.54 -13.94
CA LYS A 2 -37.30 -39.90 -15.02
C LYS A 2 -36.02 -40.69 -15.31
N LYS A 3 -35.87 -41.15 -16.54
CA LYS A 3 -34.57 -41.42 -17.17
C LYS A 3 -34.57 -40.67 -18.48
N LEU A 4 -33.49 -39.91 -18.73
CA LEU A 4 -32.77 -39.85 -19.99
C LEU A 4 -31.65 -38.82 -19.86
N PHE A 5 -30.44 -39.34 -19.66
CA PHE A 5 -29.19 -38.67 -19.97
C PHE A 5 -29.14 -38.39 -21.48
N LYS A 6 -28.86 -37.15 -21.88
CA LYS A 6 -28.35 -36.84 -23.21
C LYS A 6 -27.18 -35.86 -23.11
N ASN A 7 -26.06 -36.36 -23.61
CA ASN A 7 -24.78 -35.71 -23.87
C ASN A 7 -24.93 -34.27 -24.37
N LYS A 8 -24.20 -33.33 -23.76
CA LYS A 8 -23.82 -32.08 -24.42
C LYS A 8 -22.47 -32.28 -25.07
N LEU A 9 -22.51 -32.33 -26.40
CA LEU A 9 -21.38 -32.35 -27.30
C LEU A 9 -20.56 -31.05 -27.11
N ILE A 10 -19.25 -31.24 -27.00
CA ILE A 10 -18.22 -30.21 -26.97
C ILE A 10 -18.11 -29.60 -28.37
N PHE A 11 -18.38 -28.30 -28.51
CA PHE A 11 -17.99 -27.51 -29.69
C PHE A 11 -16.69 -26.78 -29.36
N PHE A 12 -15.55 -27.38 -29.70
CA PHE A 12 -14.29 -26.66 -29.86
C PHE A 12 -14.17 -26.30 -31.34
N THR A 13 -14.39 -25.03 -31.67
CA THR A 13 -14.05 -24.48 -32.97
C THR A 13 -12.53 -24.39 -33.08
N LEU A 14 -11.94 -25.22 -33.95
CA LEU A 14 -10.58 -25.05 -34.46
C LEU A 14 -10.50 -23.71 -35.20
N VAL A 15 -9.74 -22.76 -34.65
CA VAL A 15 -9.21 -21.63 -35.43
C VAL A 15 -7.80 -22.01 -35.85
N SER A 16 -7.65 -22.27 -37.14
CA SER A 16 -6.40 -22.51 -37.85
C SER A 16 -5.53 -21.25 -37.83
N LEU A 17 -4.50 -21.23 -36.98
CA LEU A 17 -3.43 -20.25 -37.02
C LEU A 17 -2.46 -20.61 -38.16
N SER A 18 -2.49 -19.79 -39.21
CA SER A 18 -1.52 -19.80 -40.30
C SER A 18 -0.18 -19.31 -39.76
N THR A 19 0.85 -20.16 -39.77
CA THR A 19 2.22 -19.75 -39.45
C THR A 19 2.83 -19.05 -40.65
N THR A 20 2.89 -17.72 -40.64
CA THR A 20 3.79 -16.98 -41.53
C THR A 20 5.18 -16.92 -40.88
N THR A 21 6.09 -17.74 -41.38
CA THR A 21 7.51 -17.67 -41.04
C THR A 21 8.12 -16.45 -41.74
N LEU A 22 8.39 -15.37 -41.00
CA LEU A 22 9.26 -14.30 -41.47
C LEU A 22 10.72 -14.75 -41.33
N SER A 23 11.35 -14.98 -42.48
CA SER A 23 12.79 -15.15 -42.60
C SER A 23 13.45 -13.77 -42.47
N CYS A 24 14.14 -13.52 -41.36
CA CYS A 24 15.07 -12.39 -41.28
C CYS A 24 16.36 -12.77 -41.98
N THR A 25 16.64 -12.11 -43.10
CA THR A 25 17.95 -12.10 -43.75
C THR A 25 18.90 -11.23 -42.92
N ASN A 26 20.05 -11.81 -42.56
CA ASN A 26 21.11 -11.13 -41.84
C ASN A 26 21.79 -10.09 -42.74
N ASN A 27 21.47 -8.81 -42.54
CA ASN A 27 22.37 -7.72 -42.93
C ASN A 27 23.18 -7.30 -41.70
N SER A 28 24.46 -7.67 -41.71
CA SER A 28 25.44 -7.36 -40.67
C SER A 28 25.90 -5.90 -40.77
N GLU A 29 25.13 -4.98 -40.21
CA GLU A 29 25.67 -3.69 -39.78
C GLU A 29 26.24 -3.86 -38.36
N LYS A 30 27.58 -3.78 -38.27
CA LYS A 30 28.31 -3.77 -37.00
C LYS A 30 27.97 -2.49 -36.23
N ILE A 31 26.91 -2.55 -35.43
CA ILE A 31 26.68 -1.57 -34.37
C ILE A 31 27.74 -1.83 -33.30
N ASN A 32 28.68 -0.90 -33.17
CA ASN A 32 29.65 -0.87 -32.08
C ASN A 32 28.89 -0.61 -30.77
N PHE A 33 28.45 -1.68 -30.11
CA PHE A 33 28.08 -1.61 -28.71
C PHE A 33 29.35 -1.33 -27.92
N GLN A 34 29.60 -0.05 -27.62
CA GLN A 34 30.39 0.30 -26.46
C GLN A 34 29.80 -0.50 -25.30
N LYS A 35 30.62 -1.38 -24.71
CA LYS A 35 30.34 -2.02 -23.41
C LYS A 35 30.18 -0.91 -22.38
N ILE A 36 28.97 -0.38 -22.26
CA ILE A 36 28.48 0.21 -21.03
C ILE A 36 28.59 -0.93 -20.02
N GLY A 37 29.45 -0.77 -19.03
CA GLY A 37 29.74 -1.82 -18.05
C GLY A 37 28.45 -2.41 -17.49
N ASP A 38 28.46 -3.72 -17.26
CA ASP A 38 27.38 -4.51 -16.68
C ASP A 38 26.98 -4.01 -15.27
N GLN A 39 26.35 -2.85 -15.14
CA GLN A 39 25.36 -2.64 -14.10
C GLN A 39 24.09 -3.31 -14.61
N LYS A 40 24.01 -4.65 -14.49
CA LYS A 40 22.72 -5.32 -14.47
C LYS A 40 21.91 -4.60 -13.39
N ASN A 41 20.92 -3.82 -13.79
CA ASN A 41 19.90 -3.31 -12.87
C ASN A 41 19.32 -4.53 -12.14
N LYS A 42 19.82 -4.79 -10.93
CA LYS A 42 19.34 -5.92 -10.14
C LYS A 42 17.87 -5.69 -9.85
N PHE A 43 17.07 -6.74 -10.01
CA PHE A 43 15.68 -6.70 -9.62
C PHE A 43 15.63 -6.63 -8.09
N ILE A 44 14.68 -5.89 -7.54
CA ILE A 44 14.61 -5.60 -6.10
C ILE A 44 14.52 -6.86 -5.22
N SER A 45 14.13 -8.01 -5.81
CA SER A 45 14.20 -9.30 -5.12
C SER A 45 15.61 -9.61 -4.60
N ASP A 46 16.68 -9.13 -5.21
CA ASP A 46 18.04 -9.43 -4.76
C ASP A 46 18.40 -8.74 -3.43
N ASN A 47 17.57 -7.80 -2.98
CA ASN A 47 17.74 -7.12 -1.70
C ASN A 47 17.43 -8.07 -0.53
N LYS A 48 18.37 -8.20 0.41
CA LYS A 48 18.26 -9.11 1.56
C LYS A 48 17.04 -8.85 2.46
N PHE A 49 16.58 -7.61 2.55
CA PHE A 49 15.43 -7.24 3.36
C PHE A 49 14.12 -7.61 2.66
N ILE A 50 14.07 -7.44 1.34
CA ILE A 50 12.94 -7.84 0.51
C ILE A 50 12.80 -9.36 0.48
N GLN A 51 13.91 -10.09 0.45
CA GLN A 51 13.90 -11.56 0.56
C GLN A 51 13.18 -12.04 1.83
N GLN A 52 13.33 -11.36 2.97
CA GLN A 52 12.63 -11.74 4.21
C GLN A 52 11.11 -11.66 4.07
N ILE A 53 10.60 -10.67 3.34
CA ILE A 53 9.16 -10.53 3.06
C ILE A 53 8.67 -11.61 2.08
N ILE A 54 9.48 -11.92 1.06
CA ILE A 54 9.18 -13.00 0.11
C ILE A 54 9.18 -14.37 0.82
N ASP A 55 10.15 -14.60 1.71
CA ASP A 55 10.29 -15.84 2.49
C ASP A 55 9.14 -16.03 3.48
N PHE A 56 8.60 -14.93 4.02
CA PHE A 56 7.35 -14.99 4.77
C PHE A 56 6.23 -15.53 3.88
N GLN A 57 6.02 -14.96 2.68
CA GLN A 57 4.89 -15.30 1.82
C GLN A 57 4.95 -16.73 1.25
N PHE A 58 6.14 -17.21 0.90
CA PHE A 58 6.32 -18.47 0.18
C PHE A 58 7.32 -19.40 0.89
N GLU A 59 6.82 -20.52 1.39
CA GLU A 59 7.67 -21.59 1.93
C GLU A 59 8.28 -22.45 0.81
N ASN A 60 7.55 -22.61 -0.30
CA ASN A 60 7.98 -23.42 -1.42
C ASN A 60 8.92 -22.63 -2.37
N ILE A 61 10.14 -23.13 -2.56
CA ILE A 61 11.16 -22.49 -3.40
C ILE A 61 10.74 -22.32 -4.86
N THR A 62 9.94 -23.24 -5.42
CA THR A 62 9.45 -23.14 -6.80
C THR A 62 8.43 -22.02 -6.92
N GLN A 63 7.46 -21.95 -6.01
CA GLN A 63 6.47 -20.86 -5.98
C GLN A 63 7.14 -19.50 -5.79
N LYS A 64 8.15 -19.43 -4.92
CA LYS A 64 8.97 -18.22 -4.73
C LYS A 64 9.65 -17.77 -6.03
N LYS A 65 10.32 -18.70 -6.73
CA LYS A 65 11.00 -18.40 -8.00
C LYS A 65 10.02 -17.98 -9.09
N GLU A 66 8.89 -18.67 -9.19
CA GLU A 66 7.82 -18.34 -10.14
C GLU A 66 7.23 -16.96 -9.85
N PHE A 67 6.95 -16.64 -8.59
CA PHE A 67 6.49 -15.32 -8.18
C PHE A 67 7.49 -14.24 -8.60
N ILE A 68 8.77 -14.36 -8.22
CA ILE A 68 9.82 -13.39 -8.58
C ILE A 68 9.93 -13.24 -10.11
N TYR A 69 9.94 -14.36 -10.84
CA TYR A 69 9.98 -14.34 -12.30
C TYR A 69 8.79 -13.55 -12.87
N ASN A 70 7.57 -13.87 -12.44
CA ASN A 70 6.36 -13.20 -12.91
C ASN A 70 6.39 -11.70 -12.61
N GLN A 71 6.85 -11.29 -11.42
CA GLN A 71 7.02 -9.87 -11.05
C GLN A 71 8.02 -9.16 -11.96
N SER A 72 9.16 -9.80 -12.27
CA SER A 72 10.20 -9.25 -13.16
C SER A 72 9.76 -9.13 -14.63
N LYS A 73 8.66 -9.81 -15.01
CA LYS A 73 8.12 -9.83 -16.38
C LYS A 73 6.89 -8.93 -16.58
N ILE A 74 6.46 -8.22 -15.53
CA ILE A 74 5.37 -7.24 -15.67
C ILE A 74 5.82 -6.13 -16.63
N ILE A 75 5.08 -6.00 -17.73
CA ILE A 75 5.42 -5.09 -18.84
C ILE A 75 5.26 -3.61 -18.46
N TYR A 76 5.98 -2.75 -19.17
CA TYR A 76 6.00 -1.30 -18.94
C TYR A 76 4.61 -0.63 -18.96
N ASN A 77 3.69 -1.10 -19.81
CA ASN A 77 2.31 -0.59 -19.88
C ASN A 77 1.55 -0.68 -18.54
N LYS A 78 2.03 -1.49 -17.59
CA LYS A 78 1.49 -1.52 -16.23
C LYS A 78 1.58 -0.15 -15.55
N LYS A 79 2.64 0.63 -15.79
CA LYS A 79 2.77 2.00 -15.26
C LYS A 79 1.63 2.89 -15.75
N GLN A 80 1.28 2.82 -17.03
CA GLN A 80 0.19 3.62 -17.61
C GLN A 80 -1.19 3.19 -17.11
N GLU A 81 -1.41 1.89 -16.90
CA GLU A 81 -2.64 1.37 -16.29
C GLU A 81 -2.79 1.92 -14.85
N LEU A 82 -1.72 1.86 -14.05
CA LEU A 82 -1.72 2.39 -12.69
C LEU A 82 -1.89 3.91 -12.65
N LYS A 83 -1.19 4.64 -13.53
CA LYS A 83 -1.32 6.10 -13.68
C LYS A 83 -2.78 6.47 -13.98
N SER A 84 -3.41 5.76 -14.91
CA SER A 84 -4.82 5.97 -15.27
C SER A 84 -5.76 5.61 -14.11
N ALA A 85 -5.48 4.54 -13.37
CA ALA A 85 -6.29 4.15 -12.22
C ALA A 85 -6.25 5.22 -11.10
N LEU A 86 -5.09 5.83 -10.85
CA LEU A 86 -4.93 6.89 -9.84
C LEU A 86 -5.69 8.18 -10.18
N VAL A 87 -6.00 8.41 -11.47
CA VAL A 87 -6.83 9.54 -11.90
C VAL A 87 -8.27 9.35 -11.42
N TRP A 88 -8.81 8.14 -11.58
CA TRP A 88 -10.22 7.85 -11.27
C TRP A 88 -10.43 7.45 -9.80
N PHE A 89 -9.47 6.74 -9.21
CA PHE A 89 -9.49 6.38 -7.79
C PHE A 89 -8.22 6.88 -7.12
N ASN A 90 -8.37 7.87 -6.24
CA ASN A 90 -7.27 8.41 -5.46
C ASN A 90 -7.23 7.72 -4.07
N PRO A 91 -6.15 7.02 -3.69
CA PRO A 91 -6.01 6.39 -2.38
C PRO A 91 -6.19 7.33 -1.19
N LEU A 92 -5.97 8.64 -1.36
CA LEU A 92 -6.27 9.65 -0.34
C LEU A 92 -7.76 9.80 -0.03
N ARG A 93 -8.62 9.41 -0.97
CA ARG A 93 -10.07 9.59 -0.92
C ARG A 93 -10.76 8.24 -1.07
N PRO A 94 -10.63 7.35 -0.07
CA PRO A 94 -11.22 6.02 -0.16
C PRO A 94 -12.75 6.10 -0.36
N TYR A 95 -13.40 7.20 0.04
CA TYR A 95 -14.87 7.33 0.04
C TYR A 95 -15.47 7.41 -1.37
N LEU A 96 -14.66 7.73 -2.37
CA LEU A 96 -15.10 7.89 -3.76
C LEU A 96 -15.82 6.64 -4.30
N ILE A 97 -15.45 5.45 -3.84
CA ILE A 97 -16.08 4.19 -4.31
C ILE A 97 -17.58 4.10 -3.97
N ASN A 98 -18.01 4.80 -2.93
CA ASN A 98 -19.41 4.79 -2.47
C ASN A 98 -20.21 6.00 -2.96
N THR A 99 -19.60 6.90 -3.75
CA THR A 99 -20.29 8.09 -4.26
C THR A 99 -21.06 7.77 -5.54
N GLN A 100 -22.34 8.15 -5.60
CA GLN A 100 -23.25 7.92 -6.73
C GLN A 100 -22.90 8.87 -7.90
N SER A 101 -21.80 8.61 -8.59
CA SER A 101 -21.38 9.37 -9.77
C SER A 101 -21.59 8.59 -11.07
N ASP A 102 -21.76 9.33 -12.18
CA ASP A 102 -21.80 8.78 -13.54
C ASP A 102 -20.53 7.98 -13.91
N TYR A 103 -19.45 8.13 -13.14
CA TYR A 103 -18.16 7.47 -13.34
C TYR A 103 -17.93 6.27 -12.42
N ARG A 104 -18.95 5.79 -11.69
CA ARG A 104 -18.83 4.68 -10.73
C ARG A 104 -18.06 3.47 -11.27
N ASN A 105 -18.34 3.04 -12.50
CA ASN A 105 -17.66 1.90 -13.12
C ASN A 105 -16.15 2.15 -13.32
N LEU A 106 -15.75 3.38 -13.63
CA LEU A 106 -14.33 3.75 -13.78
C LEU A 106 -13.63 3.77 -12.42
N VAL A 107 -14.31 4.29 -11.39
CA VAL A 107 -13.80 4.32 -10.01
C VAL A 107 -13.63 2.89 -9.47
N GLU A 108 -14.64 2.03 -9.59
CA GLU A 108 -14.58 0.64 -9.12
C GLU A 108 -13.53 -0.19 -9.88
N THR A 109 -13.42 0.00 -11.20
CA THR A 109 -12.37 -0.65 -12.00
C THR A 109 -10.98 -0.21 -11.55
N SER A 110 -10.81 1.10 -11.31
CA SER A 110 -9.52 1.66 -10.89
C SER A 110 -9.14 1.22 -9.48
N TYR A 111 -10.10 1.18 -8.55
CA TYR A 111 -9.92 0.59 -7.22
C TYR A 111 -9.42 -0.86 -7.34
N LYS A 112 -10.07 -1.70 -8.16
CA LYS A 112 -9.69 -3.12 -8.33
C LYS A 112 -8.30 -3.27 -8.95
N ILE A 113 -7.95 -2.41 -9.91
CA ILE A 113 -6.61 -2.36 -10.49
C ILE A 113 -5.58 -2.08 -9.38
N LEU A 114 -5.79 -1.04 -8.59
CA LEU A 114 -4.84 -0.65 -7.55
C LEU A 114 -4.76 -1.69 -6.43
N GLU A 115 -5.91 -2.21 -5.96
CA GLU A 115 -6.02 -3.30 -4.98
C GLU A 115 -5.24 -4.55 -5.43
N LYS A 116 -5.46 -4.98 -6.67
CA LYS A 116 -4.75 -6.13 -7.24
C LYS A 116 -3.25 -5.89 -7.23
N ASN A 117 -2.79 -4.69 -7.58
CA ASN A 117 -1.37 -4.41 -7.67
C ASN A 117 -0.69 -4.34 -6.28
N ILE A 118 -1.31 -3.73 -5.27
CA ILE A 118 -0.72 -3.66 -3.91
C ILE A 118 -0.72 -5.01 -3.18
N THR A 119 -1.54 -5.98 -3.60
CA THR A 119 -1.60 -7.33 -3.01
C THR A 119 -0.85 -8.39 -3.82
N GLN A 120 -0.88 -8.31 -5.17
CA GLN A 120 -0.31 -9.35 -6.04
C GLN A 120 0.95 -8.89 -6.78
N ASN A 121 1.10 -7.60 -7.06
CA ASN A 121 2.23 -7.04 -7.81
C ASN A 121 3.12 -6.12 -6.95
N TRP A 122 3.09 -6.34 -5.63
CA TRP A 122 3.77 -5.48 -4.67
C TRP A 122 5.28 -5.42 -4.93
N LEU A 123 5.90 -6.55 -5.31
CA LEU A 123 7.34 -6.61 -5.54
C LEU A 123 7.76 -5.77 -6.75
N TRP A 124 6.96 -5.82 -7.83
CA TRP A 124 7.18 -4.95 -8.98
C TRP A 124 6.96 -3.47 -8.64
N ILE A 125 5.97 -3.13 -7.80
CA ILE A 125 5.79 -1.74 -7.32
C ILE A 125 7.07 -1.26 -6.63
N LEU A 126 7.63 -2.06 -5.71
CA LEU A 126 8.85 -1.67 -5.00
C LEU A 126 10.04 -1.54 -5.96
N ASP A 127 10.15 -2.40 -6.98
CA ASP A 127 11.21 -2.31 -7.98
C ASP A 127 11.14 -1.03 -8.83
N ASN A 128 9.95 -0.46 -8.96
CA ASN A 128 9.67 0.76 -9.73
C ASN A 128 9.38 1.96 -8.82
N ILE A 129 9.67 1.87 -7.52
CA ILE A 129 9.19 2.85 -6.53
C ILE A 129 9.67 4.29 -6.80
N GLN A 130 10.76 4.44 -7.53
CA GLN A 130 11.32 5.74 -7.92
C GLN A 130 10.37 6.54 -8.83
N ASP A 131 9.50 5.84 -9.58
CA ASP A 131 8.53 6.47 -10.46
C ASP A 131 7.30 6.96 -9.69
N PHE A 132 7.15 6.58 -8.42
CA PHE A 132 5.94 6.85 -7.65
C PHE A 132 6.07 8.21 -6.96
N GLN A 133 4.99 8.99 -7.03
CA GLN A 133 4.86 10.25 -6.32
C GLN A 133 3.81 10.12 -5.21
N PHE A 134 4.18 10.60 -4.04
CA PHE A 134 3.34 10.60 -2.84
C PHE A 134 3.05 12.05 -2.46
N VAL A 135 1.81 12.34 -2.05
CA VAL A 135 1.39 13.67 -1.63
C VAL A 135 1.04 13.66 -0.15
N PHE A 136 1.34 14.76 0.55
CA PHE A 136 1.09 14.90 1.98
C PHE A 136 -0.39 14.63 2.30
N ASN A 137 -0.63 13.76 3.27
CA ASN A 137 -1.97 13.32 3.63
C ASN A 137 -2.20 13.38 5.15
N PRO A 138 -2.65 14.54 5.68
CA PRO A 138 -3.07 14.67 7.07
C PRO A 138 -4.51 14.18 7.31
N TYR A 139 -5.22 13.72 6.28
CA TYR A 139 -6.66 13.50 6.29
C TYR A 139 -7.04 12.07 6.67
N GLY A 140 -8.32 11.93 7.07
CA GLY A 140 -8.97 10.66 7.36
C GLY A 140 -9.71 10.10 6.16
N SER A 141 -10.70 9.26 6.42
CA SER A 141 -11.61 8.74 5.40
C SER A 141 -12.43 9.85 4.72
N LYS A 142 -12.62 10.98 5.40
CA LYS A 142 -13.29 12.17 4.90
C LYS A 142 -12.39 13.40 4.99
N PHE A 143 -12.58 14.30 4.03
CA PHE A 143 -12.00 15.64 4.03
C PHE A 143 -12.96 16.55 4.79
N ASP A 144 -12.97 16.40 6.11
CA ASP A 144 -13.77 17.24 6.98
C ASP A 144 -12.85 18.33 7.54
N ASP A 145 -13.12 19.58 7.16
CA ASP A 145 -12.56 20.77 7.82
C ASP A 145 -13.23 20.88 9.19
N GLU A 146 -12.68 20.20 10.19
CA GLU A 146 -12.98 20.54 11.58
C GLU A 146 -12.66 22.04 11.75
N ASN A 147 -13.55 22.82 12.38
CA ASN A 147 -13.43 24.27 12.60
C ASN A 147 -12.18 24.72 13.42
N ASP A 148 -11.25 23.81 13.64
CA ASP A 148 -9.96 24.04 14.23
C ASP A 148 -8.98 24.28 13.08
N ASN A 149 -8.28 25.43 13.07
CA ASN A 149 -7.22 25.78 12.09
C ASN A 149 -6.05 24.76 12.01
N TYR A 150 -6.20 23.56 12.57
CA TYR A 150 -5.31 22.40 12.51
C TYR A 150 -4.77 22.15 11.09
N PHE A 151 -5.62 21.93 10.09
CA PHE A 151 -5.14 21.58 8.75
C PHE A 151 -4.32 22.70 8.14
N GLU A 152 -4.77 23.94 8.26
CA GLU A 152 -4.03 25.09 7.77
C GLU A 152 -2.67 25.23 8.47
N ASN A 153 -2.63 25.08 9.79
CA ASN A 153 -1.39 25.16 10.56
C ASN A 153 -0.41 24.04 10.21
N ILE A 154 -0.90 22.80 10.03
CA ILE A 154 -0.06 21.68 9.63
C ILE A 154 0.45 21.86 8.20
N ILE A 155 -0.40 22.30 7.26
CA ILE A 155 0.02 22.57 5.88
C ILE A 155 1.11 23.65 5.87
N ARG A 156 0.91 24.76 6.59
CA ARG A 156 1.94 25.81 6.74
C ARG A 156 3.24 25.27 7.34
N SER A 157 3.16 24.35 8.31
CA SER A 157 4.36 23.72 8.88
C SER A 157 5.08 22.82 7.88
N VAL A 158 4.34 22.10 7.03
CA VAL A 158 4.94 21.23 5.99
C VAL A 158 5.55 22.07 4.85
N ASP A 159 4.89 23.16 4.48
CA ASP A 159 5.34 24.10 3.45
C ASP A 159 6.74 24.66 3.73
N GLN A 160 7.12 24.80 5.02
CA GLN A 160 8.46 25.25 5.44
C GLN A 160 9.60 24.32 4.99
N PHE A 161 9.37 23.01 4.90
CA PHE A 161 10.40 22.03 4.51
C PHE A 161 10.08 21.27 3.22
N ASN A 162 8.83 21.29 2.77
CA ASN A 162 8.39 20.69 1.51
C ASN A 162 7.23 21.48 0.86
N PRO A 163 7.55 22.56 0.13
CA PRO A 163 6.52 23.41 -0.50
C PRO A 163 5.66 22.70 -1.56
N SER A 164 6.21 21.68 -2.21
CA SER A 164 5.48 20.94 -3.25
C SER A 164 4.37 20.03 -2.69
N LEU A 165 4.38 19.81 -1.36
CA LEU A 165 3.60 18.80 -0.65
C LEU A 165 3.75 17.38 -1.21
N SER A 166 4.68 17.17 -2.14
CA SER A 166 4.86 15.94 -2.89
C SER A 166 6.28 15.45 -2.68
N ILE A 167 6.44 14.15 -2.52
CA ILE A 167 7.75 13.53 -2.36
C ILE A 167 7.81 12.24 -3.18
N SER A 168 9.03 11.86 -3.52
CA SER A 168 9.34 10.59 -4.18
C SER A 168 10.55 9.96 -3.51
N ILE A 169 10.67 8.64 -3.66
CA ILE A 169 11.86 7.90 -3.27
C ILE A 169 12.87 8.00 -4.41
N LYS A 170 14.10 8.42 -4.12
CA LYS A 170 15.12 8.62 -5.16
C LYS A 170 15.83 7.34 -5.58
N ASN A 171 15.96 6.37 -4.68
CA ASN A 171 16.60 5.08 -4.94
C ASN A 171 15.67 3.94 -4.50
N LYS A 172 15.46 2.95 -5.36
CA LYS A 172 14.68 1.74 -5.04
C LYS A 172 15.34 0.81 -4.03
N ASP A 173 16.63 0.99 -3.75
CA ASP A 173 17.35 0.15 -2.79
C ASP A 173 16.84 0.37 -1.36
N VAL A 174 16.33 -0.70 -0.75
CA VAL A 174 16.00 -0.74 0.68
C VAL A 174 17.29 -0.90 1.48
N VAL A 175 17.63 0.09 2.31
CA VAL A 175 18.85 0.11 3.10
C VAL A 175 18.70 -0.56 4.46
N ASP A 176 17.47 -0.66 4.97
CA ASP A 176 17.17 -1.32 6.24
C ASP A 176 15.70 -1.79 6.30
N LEU A 177 15.42 -2.72 7.22
CA LEU A 177 14.08 -3.23 7.53
C LEU A 177 13.83 -3.10 9.03
N LEU A 178 12.70 -2.51 9.39
CA LEU A 178 12.16 -2.54 10.74
C LEU A 178 10.90 -3.39 10.75
N GLN A 179 10.90 -4.44 11.58
CA GLN A 179 9.75 -5.31 11.76
C GLN A 179 9.14 -5.06 13.14
N ILE A 180 7.88 -4.69 13.17
CA ILE A 180 7.13 -4.44 14.40
C ILE A 180 5.98 -5.45 14.45
N PRO A 181 6.06 -6.47 15.33
CA PRO A 181 4.91 -7.32 15.63
C PRO A 181 3.76 -6.45 16.13
N LEU A 182 2.58 -6.63 15.55
CA LEU A 182 1.39 -5.90 15.95
C LEU A 182 0.62 -6.72 16.98
N GLU A 183 0.13 -6.05 18.01
CA GLU A 183 -0.68 -6.66 19.06
C GLU A 183 -1.96 -7.29 18.45
N LYS A 184 -2.39 -8.41 19.04
CA LYS A 184 -3.62 -9.10 18.66
C LYS A 184 -4.70 -8.74 19.65
N ASP A 185 -5.77 -8.12 19.16
CA ASP A 185 -6.97 -7.85 19.94
C ASP A 185 -7.94 -9.04 19.87
N ASP A 186 -8.85 -9.15 20.84
CA ASP A 186 -9.81 -10.26 20.94
C ASP A 186 -10.74 -10.40 19.71
N TYR A 187 -10.97 -9.30 18.99
CA TYR A 187 -11.87 -9.23 17.83
C TYR A 187 -11.15 -9.32 16.49
N ASP A 188 -9.82 -9.39 16.53
CA ASP A 188 -8.98 -9.50 15.34
C ASP A 188 -9.08 -10.88 14.70
N LYS A 189 -8.95 -10.89 13.38
CA LYS A 189 -9.05 -12.08 12.53
C LYS A 189 -7.72 -12.54 12.00
N PHE A 190 -6.74 -11.65 11.91
CA PHE A 190 -5.41 -12.00 11.42
C PHE A 190 -4.51 -12.48 12.56
N GLU A 191 -3.60 -13.36 12.20
CA GLU A 191 -2.57 -13.91 13.08
C GLU A 191 -1.19 -13.50 12.60
N ASN A 192 -0.19 -13.52 13.48
CA ASN A 192 1.21 -13.23 13.16
C ASN A 192 1.38 -11.91 12.39
N LYS A 193 0.61 -10.88 12.75
CA LYS A 193 0.63 -9.57 12.10
C LYS A 193 1.96 -8.88 12.37
N VAL A 194 2.61 -8.41 11.30
CA VAL A 194 3.85 -7.63 11.39
C VAL A 194 3.75 -6.43 10.45
N ALA A 195 4.02 -5.24 10.99
CA ALA A 195 4.29 -4.05 10.20
C ALA A 195 5.77 -4.04 9.82
N ASN A 196 6.06 -4.20 8.53
CA ASN A 196 7.40 -4.19 7.96
C ASN A 196 7.64 -2.84 7.31
N TYR A 197 8.49 -2.01 7.92
CA TYR A 197 8.91 -0.73 7.36
C TYR A 197 10.17 -0.94 6.55
N LEU A 198 10.04 -0.82 5.22
CA LEU A 198 11.15 -0.78 4.28
C LEU A 198 11.74 0.62 4.26
N ILE A 199 12.96 0.76 4.76
CA ILE A 199 13.66 2.04 4.90
C ILE A 199 14.53 2.25 3.67
N TYR A 200 14.32 3.37 2.97
CA TYR A 200 15.03 3.71 1.72
C TYR A 200 16.16 4.70 1.93
N ASP A 201 16.03 5.58 2.93
CA ASP A 201 17.04 6.54 3.35
C ASP A 201 16.90 6.80 4.86
N SER A 202 17.61 7.78 5.42
CA SER A 202 17.55 8.06 6.86
C SER A 202 16.20 8.59 7.35
N ASN A 203 15.25 8.91 6.47
CA ASN A 203 13.99 9.56 6.86
C ASN A 203 12.74 9.12 6.09
N LYS A 204 12.81 8.17 5.16
CA LYS A 204 11.69 7.66 4.36
C LYS A 204 11.52 6.15 4.49
N ALA A 205 10.30 5.74 4.77
CA ALA A 205 9.93 4.32 4.79
C ALA A 205 8.54 4.07 4.19
N ILE A 206 8.40 2.90 3.57
CA ILE A 206 7.11 2.36 3.15
C ILE A 206 6.74 1.19 4.05
N LYS A 207 5.46 1.08 4.41
CA LYS A 207 4.94 -0.02 5.22
C LYS A 207 4.40 -1.15 4.34
N ILE A 208 4.78 -2.37 4.68
CA ILE A 208 4.18 -3.61 4.20
C ILE A 208 3.62 -4.36 5.41
N LEU A 209 2.35 -4.72 5.33
CA LEU A 209 1.73 -5.59 6.31
C LEU A 209 1.91 -7.06 5.88
N THR A 210 2.41 -7.89 6.78
CA THR A 210 2.42 -9.34 6.61
C THR A 210 1.58 -9.99 7.70
N TYR A 211 0.79 -10.99 7.35
CA TYR A 211 -0.10 -11.67 8.31
C TYR A 211 -0.56 -13.04 7.79
N THR A 212 -1.08 -13.86 8.70
CA THR A 212 -1.74 -15.12 8.40
C THR A 212 -3.26 -14.95 8.55
N TYR A 213 -4.03 -15.46 7.60
CA TYR A 213 -5.49 -15.52 7.68
C TYR A 213 -6.00 -16.80 7.03
N GLN A 214 -6.86 -17.55 7.72
CA GLN A 214 -7.37 -18.85 7.22
C GLN A 214 -6.25 -19.78 6.73
N ASN A 215 -5.16 -19.92 7.51
CA ASN A 215 -3.96 -20.70 7.20
C ASN A 215 -3.16 -20.26 5.95
N ASN A 216 -3.47 -19.11 5.35
CA ASN A 216 -2.73 -18.54 4.23
C ASN A 216 -1.92 -17.33 4.68
N LYS A 217 -0.72 -17.16 4.13
CA LYS A 217 0.16 -16.01 4.41
C LYS A 217 -0.06 -14.93 3.36
N PHE A 218 -0.27 -13.70 3.82
CA PHE A 218 -0.58 -12.55 2.99
C PHE A 218 0.46 -11.45 3.15
N VAL A 219 0.72 -10.75 2.05
CA VAL A 219 1.55 -9.56 1.98
C VAL A 219 0.72 -8.47 1.34
N THR A 220 0.59 -7.34 2.03
CA THR A 220 -0.15 -6.17 1.53
C THR A 220 0.72 -4.94 1.65
N LEU A 221 1.00 -4.30 0.51
CA LEU A 221 1.64 -3.00 0.46
C LEU A 221 0.67 -1.92 0.93
N ILE A 222 1.06 -1.11 1.91
CA ILE A 222 0.31 0.08 2.28
C ILE A 222 0.77 1.22 1.35
N PRO A 223 -0.14 1.91 0.65
CA PRO A 223 0.21 2.93 -0.35
C PRO A 223 0.61 4.27 0.28
N ASP A 224 1.32 4.20 1.42
CA ASP A 224 1.79 5.34 2.18
C ASP A 224 3.32 5.33 2.32
N LEU A 225 3.87 6.53 2.28
CA LEU A 225 5.26 6.87 2.53
C LEU A 225 5.33 7.70 3.82
N PHE A 226 6.04 7.18 4.80
CA PHE A 226 6.30 7.85 6.06
C PHE A 226 7.58 8.64 5.96
N TYR A 227 7.55 9.92 6.36
CA TYR A 227 8.64 10.85 6.23
C TYR A 227 8.89 11.62 7.53
N SER A 228 10.14 11.73 7.97
CA SER A 228 10.50 12.56 9.13
C SER A 228 11.71 13.46 8.80
N PRO A 229 11.48 14.71 8.34
CA PRO A 229 12.52 15.59 7.80
C PRO A 229 13.68 15.84 8.78
N ASP A 230 13.37 15.91 10.07
CA ASP A 230 14.32 16.24 11.14
C ASP A 230 15.16 15.04 11.61
N THR A 231 15.10 13.92 10.89
CA THR A 231 15.82 12.70 11.30
C THR A 231 17.19 12.61 10.64
N GLU A 232 18.22 12.44 11.46
CA GLU A 232 19.61 12.44 10.98
C GLU A 232 20.10 11.04 10.59
N ASN A 233 19.55 9.99 11.21
CA ASN A 233 20.02 8.62 11.01
C ASN A 233 18.90 7.56 11.10
N ILE A 234 19.19 6.37 10.55
CA ILE A 234 18.22 5.26 10.44
C ILE A 234 17.70 4.79 11.81
N ASN A 235 18.53 4.74 12.86
CA ASN A 235 18.09 4.26 14.17
C ASN A 235 17.10 5.21 14.84
N GLU A 236 17.37 6.51 14.74
CA GLU A 236 16.42 7.53 15.20
C GLU A 236 15.10 7.40 14.43
N PHE A 237 15.14 7.21 13.11
CA PHE A 237 13.94 7.04 12.30
C PHE A 237 13.14 5.80 12.70
N LYS A 238 13.82 4.68 12.94
CA LYS A 238 13.20 3.46 13.45
C LYS A 238 12.46 3.68 14.77
N ASN A 239 13.06 4.43 15.70
CA ASN A 239 12.40 4.76 16.97
C ASN A 239 11.13 5.60 16.76
N LYS A 240 11.15 6.55 15.82
CA LYS A 240 9.95 7.32 15.47
C LYS A 240 8.87 6.41 14.87
N LEU A 241 9.23 5.48 13.98
CA LEU A 241 8.30 4.50 13.40
C LEU A 241 7.70 3.54 14.44
N ILE A 242 8.48 3.14 15.44
CA ILE A 242 7.96 2.36 16.59
C ILE A 242 6.94 3.20 17.37
N ASN A 243 7.24 4.48 17.62
CA ASN A 243 6.31 5.37 18.30
C ASN A 243 5.03 5.60 17.49
N LEU A 244 5.14 5.72 16.16
CA LEU A 244 4.00 5.82 15.25
C LEU A 244 3.05 4.61 15.42
N GLU A 245 3.57 3.38 15.47
CA GLU A 245 2.69 2.20 15.65
C GLU A 245 2.02 2.14 17.03
N LYS A 246 2.71 2.60 18.08
CA LYS A 246 2.10 2.75 19.41
C LYS A 246 0.95 3.76 19.38
N GLU A 247 1.17 4.91 18.75
CA GLU A 247 0.13 5.94 18.62
C GLU A 247 -1.01 5.52 17.68
N ASN A 248 -0.75 4.68 16.66
CA ASN A 248 -1.80 4.06 15.86
C ASN A 248 -2.73 3.20 16.73
N ASN A 249 -2.18 2.38 17.64
CA ASN A 249 -2.98 1.56 18.54
C ASN A 249 -3.80 2.41 19.52
N LEU A 250 -3.19 3.44 20.12
CA LEU A 250 -3.91 4.38 20.98
C LEU A 250 -5.02 5.11 20.22
N SER A 251 -4.75 5.54 18.99
CA SER A 251 -5.74 6.22 18.15
C SER A 251 -6.91 5.30 17.77
N LYS A 252 -6.64 4.02 17.52
CA LYS A 252 -7.69 3.00 17.32
C LYS A 252 -8.59 2.92 18.56
N ASN A 253 -8.03 2.83 19.76
CA ASN A 253 -8.80 2.74 21.00
C ASN A 253 -9.64 4.01 21.26
N ILE A 254 -9.09 5.19 20.97
CA ILE A 254 -9.84 6.46 21.05
C ILE A 254 -11.05 6.43 20.12
N LEU A 255 -10.87 5.98 18.86
CA LEU A 255 -11.97 5.92 17.91
C LEU A 255 -13.03 4.89 18.28
N ILE A 256 -12.63 3.75 18.86
CA ILE A 256 -13.57 2.75 19.41
C ILE A 256 -14.40 3.38 20.52
N ASN A 257 -13.77 4.02 21.50
CA ASN A 257 -14.48 4.64 22.63
C ASN A 257 -15.43 5.75 22.18
N ASN A 258 -14.98 6.62 21.27
CA ASN A 258 -15.85 7.66 20.71
C ASN A 258 -17.06 7.08 19.96
N ASP A 259 -16.88 5.95 19.26
CA ASP A 259 -17.99 5.26 18.58
C ASP A 259 -18.97 4.63 19.59
N ILE A 260 -18.46 4.05 20.68
CA ILE A 260 -19.30 3.52 21.77
C ILE A 260 -20.10 4.66 22.41
N GLU A 261 -19.44 5.73 22.86
CA GLU A 261 -20.09 6.88 23.52
C GLU A 261 -21.16 7.51 22.63
N TYR A 262 -20.87 7.69 21.34
CA TYR A 262 -21.85 8.21 20.38
C TYR A 262 -23.08 7.30 20.28
N ASN A 263 -22.89 5.98 20.10
CA ASN A 263 -24.02 5.08 19.91
C ASN A 263 -24.80 4.82 21.21
N GLU A 264 -24.16 4.84 22.38
CA GLU A 264 -24.83 4.77 23.68
C GLU A 264 -25.67 6.03 23.96
N TYR A 265 -25.24 7.21 23.50
CA TYR A 265 -26.02 8.44 23.65
C TYR A 265 -27.33 8.41 22.84
N PHE A 266 -27.32 7.81 21.65
CA PHE A 266 -28.49 7.78 20.75
C PHE A 266 -29.33 6.51 20.84
N GLY A 267 -28.81 5.43 21.43
CA GLY A 267 -29.48 4.14 21.50
C GLY A 267 -29.66 3.67 22.94
N GLU A 268 -30.90 3.37 23.32
CA GLU A 268 -31.16 2.56 24.52
C GLU A 268 -30.62 1.15 24.25
N GLU A 269 -29.57 0.73 25.00
CA GLU A 269 -28.91 -0.60 24.93
C GLU A 269 -27.98 -0.86 23.73
N TYR A 270 -26.98 -0.01 23.51
CA TYR A 270 -25.91 -0.29 22.53
C TYR A 270 -24.96 -1.41 22.98
N ASP A 271 -24.79 -2.42 22.12
CA ASP A 271 -23.78 -3.48 22.28
C ASP A 271 -22.40 -2.98 21.79
N SER A 272 -21.52 -2.66 22.74
CA SER A 272 -20.18 -2.13 22.48
C SER A 272 -19.28 -3.05 21.65
N THR A 273 -19.57 -4.37 21.60
CA THR A 273 -18.81 -5.31 20.75
C THR A 273 -18.90 -4.95 19.27
N LYS A 274 -19.97 -4.27 18.84
CA LYS A 274 -20.14 -3.78 17.46
C LYS A 274 -19.06 -2.78 17.07
N SER A 275 -18.67 -1.87 17.96
CA SER A 275 -17.54 -0.95 17.71
C SER A 275 -16.24 -1.72 17.56
N TYR A 276 -15.95 -2.70 18.42
CA TYR A 276 -14.74 -3.51 18.28
C TYR A 276 -14.68 -4.28 16.95
N TYR A 277 -15.80 -4.85 16.48
CA TYR A 277 -15.85 -5.48 15.15
C TYR A 277 -15.65 -4.48 14.01
N LYS A 278 -16.20 -3.26 14.13
CA LYS A 278 -16.03 -2.18 13.14
C LYS A 278 -14.56 -1.77 12.98
N PHE A 279 -13.79 -1.79 14.08
CA PHE A 279 -12.38 -1.39 14.10
C PHE A 279 -11.39 -2.55 14.07
N ASN A 280 -11.84 -3.80 13.89
CA ASN A 280 -10.94 -4.95 13.85
C ASN A 280 -9.94 -4.90 12.67
N ASP A 281 -8.90 -5.73 12.72
CA ASP A 281 -7.86 -5.76 11.71
C ASP A 281 -8.32 -6.05 10.28
N LEU A 282 -9.39 -6.85 10.09
CA LEU A 282 -9.98 -7.10 8.77
C LEU A 282 -10.52 -5.80 8.15
N ASN A 283 -11.20 -4.98 8.94
CA ASN A 283 -11.71 -3.68 8.50
C ASN A 283 -10.60 -2.62 8.43
N GLN A 284 -9.68 -2.61 9.39
CA GLN A 284 -8.53 -1.72 9.41
C GLN A 284 -7.67 -1.92 8.17
N TYR A 285 -7.25 -3.15 7.86
CA TYR A 285 -6.32 -3.40 6.77
C TYR A 285 -6.97 -3.87 5.47
N LYS A 286 -8.29 -3.66 5.33
CA LYS A 286 -8.94 -3.70 4.03
C LYS A 286 -8.24 -2.70 3.10
N ASN A 287 -8.08 -3.07 1.83
CA ASN A 287 -7.45 -2.19 0.84
C ASN A 287 -8.18 -0.85 0.78
N PHE A 288 -7.43 0.25 0.91
CA PHE A 288 -7.97 1.62 0.98
C PHE A 288 -9.04 1.80 2.06
N SER A 289 -8.80 1.27 3.26
CA SER A 289 -9.74 1.29 4.38
C SER A 289 -10.02 2.70 4.93
N TYR A 290 -11.30 2.94 5.24
CA TYR A 290 -11.75 4.08 6.04
C TYR A 290 -11.18 4.03 7.45
N THR A 291 -11.32 2.88 8.10
CA THR A 291 -10.84 2.63 9.46
C THR A 291 -9.35 2.94 9.57
N TYR A 292 -8.53 2.46 8.63
CA TYR A 292 -7.11 2.81 8.62
C TYR A 292 -6.88 4.31 8.44
N SER A 293 -7.58 4.93 7.49
CA SER A 293 -7.42 6.36 7.22
C SER A 293 -7.79 7.22 8.44
N ASP A 294 -8.87 6.89 9.15
CA ASP A 294 -9.32 7.61 10.35
C ASP A 294 -8.37 7.40 11.54
N ILE A 295 -7.83 6.19 11.71
CA ILE A 295 -6.75 5.92 12.67
C ILE A 295 -5.56 6.81 12.35
N GLN A 296 -5.09 6.82 11.10
CA GLN A 296 -3.95 7.64 10.68
C GLN A 296 -4.21 9.14 10.89
N LYS A 297 -5.40 9.67 10.57
CA LYS A 297 -5.77 11.07 10.85
C LYS A 297 -5.62 11.39 12.34
N THR A 298 -6.20 10.55 13.18
CA THR A 298 -6.19 10.72 14.64
C THR A 298 -4.75 10.67 15.18
N THR A 299 -3.95 9.73 14.67
CA THR A 299 -2.52 9.60 15.03
C THR A 299 -1.71 10.82 14.60
N LEU A 300 -1.87 11.30 13.37
CA LEU A 300 -1.15 12.47 12.87
C LEU A 300 -1.56 13.74 13.63
N LYS A 301 -2.85 13.92 13.93
CA LYS A 301 -3.33 15.05 14.74
C LYS A 301 -2.56 15.11 16.07
N ARG A 302 -2.45 13.98 16.77
CA ARG A 302 -1.69 13.88 18.02
C ARG A 302 -0.20 14.15 17.81
N LEU A 303 0.44 13.42 16.90
CA LEU A 303 1.89 13.51 16.67
C LEU A 303 2.36 14.90 16.25
N LEU A 304 1.53 15.63 15.48
CA LEU A 304 1.91 16.92 14.93
C LEU A 304 1.55 18.10 15.84
N THR A 305 0.53 17.96 16.70
CA THR A 305 0.04 19.06 17.56
C THR A 305 0.49 18.97 19.02
N GLU A 306 0.69 17.78 19.58
CA GLU A 306 1.08 17.66 20.98
C GLU A 306 2.59 17.90 21.16
N GLU A 307 2.97 18.83 22.05
CA GLU A 307 4.35 19.25 22.24
C GLU A 307 5.29 18.08 22.63
N LYS A 308 4.75 17.07 23.34
CA LYS A 308 5.51 15.86 23.73
C LYS A 308 6.04 15.06 22.54
N PHE A 309 5.44 15.21 21.35
CA PHE A 309 5.85 14.52 20.13
C PHE A 309 6.71 15.35 19.19
N LYS A 310 7.08 16.58 19.56
CA LYS A 310 7.87 17.48 18.69
C LYS A 310 9.14 16.83 18.11
N LYS A 311 9.82 15.99 18.90
CA LYS A 311 11.02 15.25 18.47
C LYS A 311 10.72 13.94 17.73
N ASN A 312 9.48 13.45 17.79
CA ASN A 312 9.03 12.18 17.22
C ASN A 312 8.07 12.35 16.03
N ARG A 313 8.03 13.54 15.42
CA ARG A 313 7.13 13.85 14.31
C ARG A 313 7.44 12.97 13.10
N ILE A 314 6.39 12.33 12.60
CA ILE A 314 6.36 11.66 11.30
C ILE A 314 5.18 12.23 10.53
N TYR A 315 5.43 12.47 9.25
CA TYR A 315 4.45 12.90 8.28
C TYR A 315 4.08 11.70 7.40
N ARG A 316 2.80 11.62 7.05
CA ARG A 316 2.28 10.62 6.13
C ARG A 316 2.07 11.26 4.76
N TYR A 317 2.58 10.60 3.74
CA TYR A 317 2.32 10.91 2.35
C TYR A 317 1.66 9.70 1.71
N THR A 318 0.64 9.90 0.90
CA THR A 318 -0.10 8.81 0.25
C THR A 318 0.13 8.85 -1.24
N TRP A 319 0.19 7.67 -1.85
CA TRP A 319 0.41 7.50 -3.28
C TRP A 319 -0.61 8.30 -4.10
N LYS A 320 -0.10 9.14 -5.01
CA LYS A 320 -0.89 10.09 -5.79
C LYS A 320 -0.74 9.93 -7.30
N ALA A 321 0.49 9.70 -7.78
CA ALA A 321 0.78 9.66 -9.20
C ALA A 321 1.96 8.72 -9.51
N ILE A 322 2.16 8.47 -10.80
CA ILE A 322 3.35 7.81 -11.36
C ILE A 322 3.94 8.76 -12.41
N ASN A 323 5.22 9.06 -12.25
CA ASN A 323 6.05 9.86 -13.15
C ASN A 323 6.59 9.00 -14.31
N GLU A 324 7.06 9.67 -15.35
CA GLU A 324 7.61 9.03 -16.56
C GLU A 324 9.07 8.63 -16.42
#